data_AF-A0A536I4I5-F1
#
_entry.id   AF-A0A536I4I5-F1
#
_cell.length_a   1.000
_cell.length_b   1.000
_cell.length_c   1.000
_cell.angle_alpha   90.00
_cell.angle_beta   90.00
_cell.angle_gamma   90.00
#
_symmetry.space_group_name_H-M   'P 1'
#
loop_
_entity.id
_entity.type
_entity.pdbx_description
1 polymer ?
#
loop_
_entity_poly.entity_id
_entity_poly.type
_entity_poly.pdbx_seq_one_letter_code
_entity_poly.pdbx_strand_id
1 'polypeptide(L)'
;MDEYVLEINDLRRRIATLKFERASLTIIEELEAQLRILKAIYDSAGALFAAGENDRRLRASFAEQELGDWSFVNVYAYVYDQAVALEPEGHDLATLIWHHDYVAPLLSAVR
;
A
#
# COMPACT_ATOMS: atom_id res chain seq x y z
N MET A 1 -11.90 -11.05 -7.01
CA MET A 1 -11.11 -11.80 -6.01
C MET A 1 -10.01 -10.87 -5.60
N ASP A 2 -9.86 -10.59 -4.31
CA ASP A 2 -8.86 -9.62 -3.83
C ASP A 2 -7.50 -10.31 -3.73
N GLU A 3 -6.77 -10.32 -4.85
CA GLU A 3 -5.46 -10.97 -5.00
C GLU A 3 -4.46 -10.50 -3.94
N TYR A 4 -4.52 -9.22 -3.56
CA TYR A 4 -3.67 -8.62 -2.54
C TYR A 4 -3.93 -9.22 -1.15
N VAL A 5 -5.21 -9.41 -0.80
CA VAL A 5 -5.59 -10.06 0.46
C VAL A 5 -5.14 -11.53 0.48
N LEU A 6 -5.20 -12.22 -0.65
CA LEU A 6 -4.67 -13.59 -0.75
C LEU A 6 -3.16 -13.61 -0.52
N GLU A 7 -2.40 -12.74 -1.18
CA GLU A 7 -0.96 -12.62 -1.02
C GLU A 7 -0.56 -12.31 0.44
N ILE A 8 -1.21 -11.33 1.08
CA ILE A 8 -1.00 -10.99 2.49
C ILE A 8 -1.26 -12.20 3.39
N ASN A 9 -2.34 -12.95 3.13
CA ASN A 9 -2.69 -14.12 3.93
C ASN A 9 -1.73 -15.28 3.70
N ASP A 10 -1.22 -15.46 2.50
CA ASP A 10 -0.27 -16.51 2.14
C ASP A 10 1.08 -16.27 2.81
N LEU A 11 1.57 -15.03 2.75
CA LEU A 11 2.78 -14.62 3.47
C LEU A 11 2.63 -14.79 4.98
N ARG A 12 1.48 -14.40 5.55
CA ARG A 12 1.19 -14.60 6.98
C ARG A 12 1.23 -16.08 7.37
N ARG A 13 0.65 -16.97 6.56
CA ARG A 13 0.69 -18.42 6.81
C ARG A 13 2.12 -18.96 6.71
N ARG A 14 2.89 -18.52 5.72
CA ARG A 14 4.30 -18.90 5.56
C ARG A 14 5.15 -18.51 6.78
N ILE A 15 4.98 -17.28 7.29
CA ILE A 15 5.67 -16.82 8.51
C ILE A 15 5.31 -17.70 9.72
N ALA A 16 4.02 -18.03 9.88
CA ALA A 16 3.57 -18.89 10.98
C ALA A 16 4.20 -20.29 10.91
N THR A 17 4.27 -20.89 9.71
CA THR A 17 4.95 -22.17 9.48
C THR A 17 6.43 -22.10 9.85
N LEU A 18 7.15 -21.07 9.38
CA LEU A 18 8.58 -20.90 9.68
C LEU A 18 8.86 -20.72 11.17
N LYS A 19 8.00 -19.99 11.88
CA LYS A 19 8.08 -19.87 13.35
C LYS A 19 7.87 -21.20 14.06
N PHE A 20 6.91 -22.00 13.60
CA PHE A 20 6.66 -23.33 14.15
C PHE A 20 7.84 -24.28 13.91
N GLU A 21 8.43 -24.22 12.73
CA GLU A 21 9.60 -25.01 12.32
C GLU A 21 10.93 -24.53 12.93
N ARG A 22 10.91 -23.44 13.71
CA ARG A 22 12.10 -22.80 14.31
C ARG A 22 13.16 -22.45 13.26
N ALA A 23 12.72 -21.94 12.12
CA ALA A 23 13.60 -21.43 11.07
C ALA A 23 14.44 -20.22 11.55
N SER A 24 15.34 -19.75 10.68
CA SER A 24 16.18 -18.59 10.95
C SER A 24 15.36 -17.36 11.36
N LEU A 25 15.71 -16.75 12.49
CA LEU A 25 15.06 -15.53 12.99
C LEU A 25 15.17 -14.39 11.97
N THR A 26 16.32 -14.21 11.33
CA THR A 26 16.53 -13.18 10.31
C THR A 26 15.55 -13.31 9.15
N ILE A 27 15.32 -14.53 8.66
CA ILE A 27 14.35 -14.77 7.57
C ILE A 27 12.93 -14.43 8.02
N ILE A 28 12.58 -14.78 9.25
CA ILE A 28 11.25 -14.47 9.81
C ILE A 28 11.07 -12.96 9.93
N GLU A 29 12.06 -12.23 10.44
CA GLU A 29 12.04 -10.77 10.60
C GLU A 29 11.90 -10.06 9.25
N GLU A 30 12.64 -10.50 8.23
CA GLU A 30 12.54 -9.98 6.86
C GLU A 30 11.13 -10.17 6.28
N LEU A 31 10.56 -11.36 6.41
CA LEU A 31 9.20 -11.64 5.93
C LEU A 31 8.15 -10.86 6.72
N GLU A 32 8.34 -10.65 8.02
CA GLU A 32 7.46 -9.83 8.83
C GLU A 32 7.52 -8.35 8.44
N ALA A 33 8.70 -7.82 8.10
CA ALA A 33 8.84 -6.47 7.55
C ALA A 33 8.11 -6.34 6.21
N GLN A 34 8.26 -7.31 5.31
CA GLN A 34 7.52 -7.36 4.03
C GLN A 34 6.00 -7.40 4.26
N LEU A 35 5.54 -8.21 5.22
CA LEU A 35 4.11 -8.28 5.57
C LEU A 35 3.59 -6.94 6.08
N ARG A 36 4.36 -6.22 6.91
CA ARG A 36 3.96 -4.88 7.37
C ARG A 36 3.84 -3.90 6.20
N ILE A 37 4.78 -3.93 5.26
CA ILE A 37 4.76 -3.05 4.07
C ILE A 37 3.54 -3.36 3.20
N LEU A 38 3.30 -4.62 2.84
CA LEU A 38 2.16 -5.01 2.00
C LEU A 38 0.82 -4.61 2.62
N LYS A 39 0.68 -4.81 3.94
CA LYS A 39 -0.51 -4.37 4.66
C LYS A 39 -0.67 -2.85 4.65
N ALA A 40 0.41 -2.10 4.87
CA ALA A 40 0.36 -0.65 4.88
C ALA A 40 -0.07 -0.09 3.51
N ILE A 41 0.43 -0.67 2.41
CA ILE A 41 0.04 -0.29 1.05
C ILE A 41 -1.43 -0.61 0.83
N TYR A 42 -1.86 -1.83 1.14
CA TYR A 42 -3.24 -2.26 0.95
C TYR A 42 -4.23 -1.41 1.76
N ASP A 43 -3.93 -1.16 3.04
CA ASP A 43 -4.78 -0.35 3.92
C ASP A 43 -4.85 1.11 3.44
N SER A 44 -3.72 1.68 2.99
CA SER A 44 -3.67 3.06 2.47
C SER A 44 -4.41 3.20 1.14
N ALA A 45 -4.28 2.21 0.25
CA ALA A 45 -5.05 2.15 -1.00
C ALA A 45 -6.55 2.03 -0.72
N GLY A 46 -6.95 1.21 0.26
CA GLY A 46 -8.35 1.11 0.71
C GLY A 46 -8.89 2.43 1.23
N ALA A 47 -8.12 3.12 2.06
CA ALA A 47 -8.49 4.43 2.59
C ALA A 47 -8.65 5.47 1.47
N LEU A 48 -7.68 5.55 0.55
CA LEU A 48 -7.72 6.47 -0.58
C LEU A 48 -8.89 6.17 -1.51
N PHE A 49 -9.10 4.90 -1.87
CA PHE A 49 -10.20 4.47 -2.73
C PHE A 49 -11.54 4.87 -2.14
N ALA A 50 -11.76 4.60 -0.85
CA ALA A 50 -12.98 4.97 -0.12
C ALA A 50 -13.18 6.50 -0.04
N ALA A 51 -12.10 7.28 0.05
CA ALA A 51 -12.18 8.74 0.02
C ALA A 51 -12.69 9.26 -1.34
N GLY A 52 -12.16 8.73 -2.46
CA GLY A 52 -12.58 9.18 -3.80
C GLY A 52 -13.97 8.72 -4.24
N GLU A 53 -14.53 7.67 -3.64
CA GLU A 53 -15.94 7.32 -3.85
C GLU A 53 -16.87 8.51 -3.54
N ASN A 54 -16.51 9.29 -2.51
CA ASN A 54 -17.28 10.46 -2.07
C ASN A 54 -16.74 11.79 -2.64
N ASP A 55 -15.57 11.80 -3.26
CA ASP A 55 -14.94 13.01 -3.81
C ASP A 55 -14.74 12.93 -5.33
N ARG A 56 -15.61 13.61 -6.07
CA ARG A 56 -15.51 13.69 -7.54
C ARG A 56 -14.29 14.45 -8.01
N ARG A 57 -13.80 15.44 -7.25
CA ARG A 57 -12.61 16.21 -7.63
C ARG A 57 -11.38 15.33 -7.58
N LEU A 58 -11.28 14.49 -6.55
CA LEU A 58 -10.21 13.50 -6.43
C LEU A 58 -10.18 12.55 -7.62
N ARG A 59 -11.35 12.00 -8.00
CA ARG A 59 -11.47 11.10 -9.16
C ARG A 59 -11.17 11.80 -10.49
N ALA A 60 -11.61 13.04 -10.65
CA ALA A 60 -11.33 13.82 -11.85
C ALA A 60 -9.83 14.05 -11.99
N SER A 61 -9.15 14.50 -10.92
CA SER A 61 -7.71 14.73 -10.98
C SER A 61 -6.91 13.44 -11.21
N PHE A 62 -7.35 12.32 -10.62
CA PHE A 62 -6.72 11.01 -10.86
C PHE A 62 -6.73 10.65 -12.36
N ALA A 63 -7.85 10.90 -13.05
CA ALA A 63 -7.95 10.69 -14.48
C ALA A 63 -7.14 11.72 -15.30
N GLU A 64 -7.10 12.98 -14.89
CA GLU A 64 -6.29 14.04 -15.52
C GLU A 64 -4.79 13.75 -15.44
N GLN A 65 -4.34 13.06 -14.39
CA GLN A 65 -2.96 12.62 -14.22
C GLN A 65 -2.63 11.31 -14.95
N GLU A 66 -3.54 10.83 -15.81
CA GLU A 66 -3.36 9.61 -16.62
C GLU A 66 -3.13 8.34 -15.77
N LEU A 67 -3.62 8.31 -14.53
CA LEU A 67 -3.51 7.17 -13.61
C LEU A 67 -4.55 6.07 -13.88
N GLY A 68 -5.36 6.21 -14.93
CA GLY A 68 -6.43 5.30 -15.30
C GLY A 68 -7.80 5.68 -14.73
N ASP A 69 -8.76 4.76 -14.79
CA ASP A 69 -10.08 4.93 -14.17
C ASP A 69 -10.00 4.82 -12.64
N TRP A 70 -10.99 5.37 -11.93
CA TRP A 70 -11.06 5.22 -10.47
C TRP A 70 -11.50 3.80 -10.11
N SER A 71 -10.53 2.91 -10.04
CA SER A 71 -10.68 1.51 -9.61
C SER A 71 -9.68 1.21 -8.50
N PHE A 72 -10.00 0.25 -7.64
CA PHE A 72 -9.10 -0.13 -6.54
C PHE A 72 -7.72 -0.58 -7.06
N VAL A 73 -7.67 -1.24 -8.22
CA VAL A 73 -6.41 -1.71 -8.83
C VAL A 73 -5.51 -0.52 -9.20
N ASN A 74 -6.05 0.50 -9.85
CA ASN A 74 -5.26 1.68 -10.22
C ASN A 74 -4.87 2.50 -8.99
N VAL A 75 -5.77 2.63 -8.01
CA VAL A 75 -5.46 3.31 -6.74
C VAL A 75 -4.36 2.57 -5.97
N TYR A 76 -4.40 1.24 -5.94
CA TYR A 76 -3.35 0.42 -5.34
C TYR A 76 -2.01 0.63 -6.05
N ALA A 77 -2.00 0.62 -7.39
CA ALA A 77 -0.80 0.89 -8.18
C ALA A 77 -0.20 2.28 -7.87
N TYR A 78 -1.05 3.32 -7.82
CA TYR A 78 -0.62 4.67 -7.44
C TYR A 78 -0.01 4.72 -6.02
N VAL A 79 -0.67 4.10 -5.03
CA VAL A 79 -0.15 4.04 -3.65
C VAL A 79 1.16 3.26 -3.58
N TYR A 80 1.29 2.18 -4.34
CA TYR A 80 2.51 1.40 -4.46
C TYR A 80 3.66 2.24 -5.03
N ASP A 81 3.44 2.95 -6.14
CA ASP A 81 4.47 3.79 -6.76
C ASP A 81 4.94 4.91 -5.82
N GLN A 82 4.00 5.55 -5.14
CA GLN A 82 4.30 6.56 -4.12
C GLN A 82 5.08 5.95 -2.93
N ALA A 83 4.71 4.75 -2.48
CA ALA A 83 5.39 4.05 -1.40
C ALA A 83 6.83 3.65 -1.77
N VAL A 84 7.07 3.22 -3.01
CA VAL A 84 8.41 2.89 -3.53
C VAL A 84 9.29 4.13 -3.60
N ALA A 85 8.71 5.31 -3.82
CA ALA A 85 9.44 6.58 -3.83
C ALA A 85 9.78 7.10 -2.42
N LEU A 86 9.29 6.49 -1.34
CA LEU A 86 9.62 6.89 0.02
C LEU A 86 11.02 6.42 0.40
N GLU A 87 11.85 7.37 0.85
CA GLU A 87 13.15 7.07 1.44
C GLU A 87 12.99 6.80 2.95
N PRO A 88 13.34 5.60 3.45
CA PRO A 88 13.07 5.28 4.85
C PRO A 88 13.88 6.11 5.86
N GLU A 89 15.03 6.67 5.49
CA GLU A 89 15.94 7.46 6.35
C GLU A 89 16.19 6.86 7.76
N GLY A 90 16.06 5.53 7.92
CA GLY A 90 16.19 4.82 9.21
C GLY A 90 14.87 4.55 9.95
N HIS A 91 13.74 5.00 9.42
CA HIS A 91 12.39 4.62 9.84
C HIS A 91 11.92 3.31 9.21
N ASP A 92 10.95 2.66 9.84
CA ASP A 92 10.25 1.51 9.25
C ASP A 92 9.35 2.01 8.09
N LEU A 93 9.59 1.50 6.88
CA LEU A 93 8.89 1.94 5.67
C LEU A 93 7.37 1.78 5.78
N ALA A 94 6.87 0.72 6.43
CA ALA A 94 5.43 0.54 6.60
C ALA A 94 4.81 1.67 7.44
N THR A 95 5.57 2.21 8.41
CA THR A 95 5.16 3.39 9.17
C THR A 95 5.09 4.63 8.29
N LEU A 96 6.05 4.84 7.39
CA LEU A 96 6.02 5.99 6.47
C LEU A 96 4.86 5.92 5.50
N ILE A 97 4.61 4.74 4.92
CA ILE A 97 3.48 4.48 4.03
C ILE A 97 2.16 4.86 4.72
N TRP A 98 1.98 4.45 5.98
CA TRP A 98 0.75 4.73 6.72
C TRP A 98 0.50 6.23 6.99
N HIS A 99 1.56 7.02 7.11
CA HIS A 99 1.46 8.47 7.38
C HIS A 99 1.52 9.33 6.12
N HIS A 100 1.79 8.75 4.94
CA HIS A 100 1.91 9.50 3.70
C HIS A 100 0.55 10.03 3.25
N ASP A 101 0.50 11.31 2.88
CA ASP A 101 -0.71 11.92 2.33
C ASP A 101 -0.80 11.66 0.83
N TYR A 102 -1.49 10.59 0.47
CA TYR A 102 -1.72 10.22 -0.92
C TYR A 102 -2.72 11.11 -1.67
N VAL A 103 -3.49 11.95 -0.95
CA VAL A 103 -4.50 12.85 -1.54
C VAL A 103 -3.85 14.15 -1.99
N ALA A 104 -2.89 14.68 -1.23
CA ALA A 104 -2.25 15.96 -1.53
C ALA A 104 -1.66 16.06 -2.96
N PRO A 105 -0.90 15.07 -3.47
CA PRO A 105 -0.39 15.12 -4.84
C PRO A 105 -1.50 15.15 -5.89
N LEU A 106 -2.58 14.39 -5.65
CA LEU A 106 -3.74 14.35 -6.54
C LEU A 106 -4.42 15.71 -6.62
N LEU A 107 -4.69 16.36 -5.50
CA LEU A 107 -5.40 17.65 -5.51
C LEU A 107 -4.51 18.84 -5.89
N SER A 108 -3.19 18.72 -5.79
CA SER A 108 -2.25 19.79 -6.16
C SER A 108 -2.18 20.07 -7.67
N ALA A 109 -2.60 19.10 -8.50
CA ALA A 109 -2.60 19.22 -9.96
C ALA A 109 -3.79 20.01 -10.52
N VAL A 110 -4.86 20.20 -9.73
CA VAL A 110 -6.06 20.95 -10.15
C VAL A 110 -5.88 22.42 -9.78
N ARG A 111 -5.50 23.26 -10.76
CA ARG A 111 -5.53 24.73 -10.66
C ARG A 111 -6.67 25.33 -11.46
#